data_AF-E1RHE5-F1
#
_entry.id   AF-E1RHE5-F1
#
_cell.length_a   1.000
_cell.length_b   1.000
_cell.length_c   1.000
_cell.angle_alpha   90.00
_cell.angle_beta   90.00
_cell.angle_gamma   90.00
#
_symmetry.space_group_name_H-M   'P 1'
#
loop_
_entity.id
_entity.type
_entity.pdbx_description
1 polymer ?
#
loop_
_entity_poly.entity_id
_entity_poly.type
_entity_poly.pdbx_seq_one_letter_code
_entity_poly.pdbx_strand_id
1 'polypeptide(L)'
;MESKDQQYLTKNQQFPVDLDSSKTIHDAFIIAYSVGNGDVVVGFDNLIKTFKAKNYPFKIYHCYNPEDMKTVLVNECAKYIWIFGHGWCGGTAFKWKPISNGIFHRKSENISILRYSDLLEDDEAIFPKKLFIGQFHCNHASKKDSSRITLPEVLMDKDTDPGQYFVSDFYNYHLSIWFSTRKLVKNLERTPFDAGETSKNKN
;
A
#
# COMPACT_ATOMS: atom_id res chain seq x y z
N MET A 1 14.23 -4.37 26.76
CA MET A 1 13.20 -5.42 26.74
C MET A 1 12.23 -5.01 25.63
N GLU A 2 12.57 -5.35 24.39
CA GLU A 2 11.72 -5.04 23.24
C GLU A 2 10.43 -5.85 23.36
N SER A 3 9.27 -5.20 23.17
CA SER A 3 7.98 -5.85 23.35
C SER A 3 7.83 -6.97 22.33
N LYS A 4 7.35 -8.13 22.79
CA LYS A 4 7.06 -9.30 21.95
C LYS A 4 6.01 -9.03 20.85
N ASP A 5 5.38 -7.85 20.88
CA ASP A 5 4.35 -7.43 19.94
C ASP A 5 4.90 -7.02 18.57
N GLN A 6 6.20 -6.71 18.45
CA GLN A 6 6.83 -6.43 17.14
C GLN A 6 7.26 -7.68 16.35
N GLN A 7 7.22 -8.88 16.94
CA GLN A 7 7.66 -10.11 16.28
C GLN A 7 6.63 -10.75 15.34
N TYR A 8 5.42 -10.17 15.23
CA TYR A 8 4.41 -10.59 14.24
C TYR A 8 4.62 -10.01 12.83
N LEU A 9 5.81 -9.46 12.53
CA LEU A 9 6.15 -8.91 11.23
C LEU A 9 6.24 -10.01 10.15
N THR A 10 5.09 -10.30 9.55
CA THR A 10 4.84 -10.67 8.14
C THR A 10 6.07 -11.08 7.35
N LYS A 11 6.33 -12.39 7.29
CA LYS A 11 7.41 -13.08 6.55
C LYS A 11 7.39 -12.90 5.02
N ASN A 12 6.52 -12.04 4.49
CA ASN A 12 6.30 -11.83 3.06
C ASN A 12 6.47 -10.34 2.72
N GLN A 13 7.51 -9.69 3.22
CA GLN A 13 7.87 -8.34 2.82
C GLN A 13 9.10 -8.40 1.93
N GLN A 14 9.10 -7.68 0.81
CA GLN A 14 10.26 -7.61 -0.10
C GLN A 14 10.90 -6.23 -0.02
N PHE A 15 12.22 -6.21 0.14
CA PHE A 15 13.03 -5.00 0.31
C PHE A 15 14.02 -4.87 -0.85
N PRO A 16 14.33 -3.65 -1.31
CA PRO A 16 15.65 -3.34 -1.85
C PRO A 16 16.70 -3.70 -0.79
N VAL A 17 17.89 -4.12 -1.26
CA VAL A 17 19.03 -4.33 -0.36
C VAL A 17 19.28 -3.01 0.39
N ASP A 18 19.51 -3.10 1.71
CA ASP A 18 19.84 -1.98 2.62
C ASP A 18 18.72 -1.03 3.08
N LEU A 19 17.44 -1.37 2.87
CA LEU A 19 16.33 -0.55 3.40
C LEU A 19 15.93 -0.92 4.84
N ASP A 20 16.24 -0.06 5.82
CA ASP A 20 15.68 -0.13 7.18
C ASP A 20 14.34 0.62 7.26
N SER A 21 13.23 -0.09 7.07
CA SER A 21 11.88 0.51 7.06
C SER A 21 11.43 1.12 8.40
N SER A 22 12.18 0.90 9.48
CA SER A 22 11.92 1.53 10.78
C SER A 22 12.53 2.94 10.90
N LYS A 23 13.48 3.28 10.02
CA LYS A 23 14.23 4.54 10.06
C LYS A 23 14.19 5.32 8.76
N THR A 24 13.90 4.65 7.64
CA THR A 24 13.93 5.23 6.31
C THR A 24 12.52 5.55 5.84
N ILE A 25 12.26 6.82 5.54
CA ILE A 25 11.04 7.24 4.84
C ILE A 25 10.99 6.54 3.47
N HIS A 26 9.87 5.90 3.15
CA HIS A 26 9.73 5.10 1.94
C HIS A 26 8.30 5.07 1.39
N ASP A 27 8.19 4.68 0.12
CA ASP A 27 6.93 4.31 -0.51
C ASP A 27 6.53 2.88 -0.09
N ALA A 28 5.33 2.71 0.45
CA ALA A 28 4.76 1.42 0.78
C ALA A 28 3.88 0.92 -0.37
N PHE A 29 4.34 -0.13 -1.06
CA PHE A 29 3.56 -0.86 -2.04
C PHE A 29 2.77 -1.98 -1.36
N ILE A 30 1.50 -1.71 -1.03
CA ILE A 30 0.59 -2.63 -0.36
C ILE A 30 -0.12 -3.50 -1.40
N ILE A 31 0.14 -4.80 -1.36
CA ILE A 31 -0.56 -5.81 -2.15
C ILE A 31 -1.62 -6.46 -1.25
N ALA A 32 -2.88 -6.08 -1.44
CA ALA A 32 -4.02 -6.61 -0.70
C ALA A 32 -4.60 -7.85 -1.39
N TYR A 33 -4.30 -9.02 -0.81
CA TYR A 33 -4.68 -10.31 -1.36
C TYR A 33 -6.19 -10.58 -1.19
N SER A 34 -6.88 -10.52 -2.31
CA SER A 34 -8.33 -10.50 -2.38
C SER A 34 -8.88 -11.52 -3.38
N VAL A 35 -10.17 -11.40 -3.72
CA VAL A 35 -10.95 -12.40 -4.49
C VAL A 35 -10.67 -12.32 -6.00
N GLY A 36 -9.49 -12.71 -6.47
CA GLY A 36 -9.23 -12.69 -7.91
C GLY A 36 -7.78 -13.03 -8.26
N ASN A 37 -7.58 -13.58 -9.46
CA ASN A 37 -6.29 -14.02 -9.99
C ASN A 37 -5.22 -12.91 -9.97
N GLY A 38 -3.96 -13.31 -10.13
CA GLY A 38 -2.73 -12.50 -10.07
C GLY A 38 -2.59 -11.33 -11.06
N ASP A 39 -3.69 -10.88 -11.68
CA ASP A 39 -3.72 -9.79 -12.66
C ASP A 39 -3.88 -8.40 -12.03
N VAL A 40 -4.15 -8.31 -10.71
CA VAL A 40 -4.36 -7.03 -10.00
C VAL A 40 -3.07 -6.19 -9.94
N VAL A 41 -1.92 -6.76 -10.31
CA VAL A 41 -0.60 -6.12 -10.27
C VAL A 41 0.02 -5.97 -11.67
N VAL A 42 -0.76 -6.00 -12.75
CA VAL A 42 -0.22 -5.78 -14.11
C VAL A 42 0.43 -4.40 -14.23
N GLY A 43 1.72 -4.39 -14.58
CA GLY A 43 2.56 -3.19 -14.66
C GLY A 43 3.23 -2.78 -13.36
N PHE A 44 3.04 -3.53 -12.27
CA PHE A 44 3.75 -3.33 -11.01
C PHE A 44 5.26 -3.53 -11.19
N ASP A 45 5.69 -4.49 -12.02
CA ASP A 45 7.10 -4.71 -12.34
C ASP A 45 7.76 -3.47 -12.99
N ASN A 46 7.05 -2.77 -13.87
CA ASN A 46 7.51 -1.52 -14.48
C ASN A 46 7.61 -0.38 -13.47
N LEU A 47 6.68 -0.32 -12.51
CA LEU A 47 6.76 0.62 -11.40
C LEU A 47 8.02 0.34 -10.56
N ILE A 48 8.25 -0.91 -10.17
CA ILE A 48 9.44 -1.33 -9.42
C ILE A 48 10.73 -0.97 -10.17
N LYS A 49 10.82 -1.25 -11.48
CA LYS A 49 11.98 -0.90 -12.31
C LYS A 49 12.26 0.61 -12.26
N THR A 50 11.22 1.43 -12.29
CA THR A 50 11.36 2.89 -12.24
C THR A 50 11.83 3.39 -10.89
N PHE A 51 11.28 2.84 -9.81
CA PHE A 51 11.71 3.19 -8.46
C PHE A 51 13.18 2.80 -8.22
N LYS A 52 13.58 1.62 -8.68
CA LYS A 52 14.99 1.19 -8.68
C LYS A 52 15.86 2.13 -9.51
N ALA A 53 15.47 2.46 -10.74
CA ALA A 53 16.24 3.35 -11.61
C ALA A 53 16.40 4.77 -11.04
N LYS A 54 15.47 5.21 -10.20
CA LYS A 54 15.48 6.53 -9.56
C LYS A 54 16.02 6.52 -8.12
N ASN A 55 16.45 5.38 -7.60
CA ASN A 55 16.86 5.21 -6.19
C ASN A 55 15.81 5.73 -5.19
N TYR A 56 14.52 5.52 -5.49
CA TYR A 56 13.47 5.85 -4.53
C TYR A 56 13.32 4.73 -3.51
N PRO A 57 13.32 5.03 -2.20
CA PRO A 57 13.14 4.01 -1.17
C PRO A 57 11.71 3.47 -1.23
N PHE A 58 11.55 2.16 -1.38
CA PHE A 58 10.24 1.52 -1.37
C PHE A 58 10.27 0.16 -0.69
N LYS A 59 9.12 -0.29 -0.21
CA LYS A 59 8.94 -1.62 0.37
C LYS A 59 7.63 -2.23 -0.09
N ILE A 60 7.67 -3.51 -0.42
CA ILE A 60 6.48 -4.26 -0.83
C ILE A 60 5.92 -4.98 0.38
N TYR A 61 4.67 -4.66 0.72
CA TYR A 61 3.93 -5.21 1.84
C TYR A 61 2.84 -6.13 1.31
N HIS A 62 2.96 -7.42 1.59
CA HIS A 62 1.94 -8.40 1.26
C HIS A 62 0.92 -8.49 2.41
N CYS A 63 -0.29 -8.00 2.17
CA CYS A 63 -1.36 -7.97 3.16
C CYS A 63 -2.43 -8.99 2.80
N TYR A 64 -2.58 -10.00 3.65
CA TYR A 64 -3.55 -11.07 3.47
C TYR A 64 -4.85 -10.82 4.20
N ASN A 65 -4.81 -9.98 5.24
CA ASN A 65 -5.96 -9.62 6.06
C ASN A 65 -5.92 -8.11 6.46
N PRO A 66 -7.01 -7.58 7.07
CA PRO A 66 -7.06 -6.18 7.52
C PRO A 66 -5.95 -5.76 8.48
N GLU A 67 -5.54 -6.63 9.40
CA GLU A 67 -4.52 -6.31 10.42
C GLU A 67 -3.12 -6.17 9.81
N ASP A 68 -2.81 -6.96 8.77
CA ASP A 68 -1.57 -6.80 8.00
C ASP A 68 -1.51 -5.38 7.41
N MET A 69 -2.61 -4.90 6.84
CA MET A 69 -2.69 -3.58 6.24
C MET A 69 -2.61 -2.48 7.30
N LYS A 70 -3.34 -2.59 8.42
CA LYS A 70 -3.24 -1.64 9.54
C LYS A 70 -1.80 -1.51 10.05
N THR A 71 -1.06 -2.61 10.15
CA THR A 71 0.37 -2.59 10.53
C THR A 71 1.20 -1.68 9.61
N VAL A 72 0.92 -1.68 8.30
CA VAL A 72 1.58 -0.76 7.36
C VAL A 72 1.14 0.68 7.58
N LEU A 73 -0.14 0.91 7.86
CA LEU A 73 -0.69 2.26 8.08
C LEU A 73 -0.12 2.91 9.34
N VAL A 74 0.14 2.15 10.41
CA VAL A 74 0.82 2.63 11.63
C VAL A 74 2.26 3.08 11.37
N ASN A 75 2.93 2.55 10.34
CA ASN A 75 4.33 2.90 10.08
C ASN A 75 4.48 4.38 9.69
N GLU A 76 5.09 5.17 10.56
CA GLU A 76 5.33 6.61 10.36
C GLU A 76 6.30 6.90 9.21
N CYS A 77 7.21 5.97 8.91
CA CYS A 77 8.16 6.08 7.80
C CYS A 77 7.52 5.74 6.45
N ALA A 78 6.42 5.00 6.43
CA ALA A 78 5.64 4.75 5.21
C ALA A 78 4.77 5.98 4.90
N LYS A 79 5.36 7.02 4.29
CA LYS A 79 4.69 8.31 4.01
C LYS A 79 3.90 8.32 2.70
N TYR A 80 4.28 7.47 1.74
CA TYR A 80 3.63 7.38 0.43
C TYR A 80 3.02 5.98 0.28
N ILE A 81 1.72 5.88 0.16
CA ILE A 81 1.01 4.60 0.16
C ILE A 81 0.47 4.30 -1.23
N TRP A 82 0.72 3.09 -1.72
CA TRP A 82 0.17 2.58 -2.97
C TRP A 82 -0.56 1.27 -2.67
N ILE A 83 -1.85 1.18 -2.99
CA ILE A 83 -2.66 0.00 -2.66
C ILE A 83 -3.09 -0.68 -3.95
N PHE A 84 -2.75 -1.96 -4.06
CA PHE A 84 -3.11 -2.84 -5.17
C PHE A 84 -4.01 -3.96 -4.64
N GLY A 85 -5.25 -4.07 -5.12
CA GLY A 85 -6.17 -5.08 -4.59
C GLY A 85 -7.59 -4.99 -5.17
N HIS A 86 -8.53 -5.67 -4.52
CA HIS A 86 -9.96 -5.46 -4.76
C HIS A 86 -10.56 -4.67 -3.59
N GLY A 87 -11.47 -3.75 -3.90
CA GLY A 87 -12.03 -2.82 -2.92
C GLY A 87 -13.26 -2.10 -3.44
N TRP A 88 -13.54 -0.96 -2.85
CA TRP A 88 -14.50 0.04 -3.30
C TRP A 88 -14.18 1.38 -2.64
N CYS A 89 -14.89 2.43 -3.03
CA CYS A 89 -14.89 3.71 -2.32
C CYS A 89 -15.49 3.51 -0.91
N GLY A 90 -14.64 3.29 0.09
CA GLY A 90 -15.03 2.94 1.46
C GLY A 90 -14.20 1.83 2.11
N GLY A 91 -13.47 1.03 1.33
CA GLY A 91 -12.70 -0.06 1.93
C GLY A 91 -11.97 -0.99 0.98
N THR A 92 -11.21 -1.91 1.57
CA THR A 92 -10.43 -2.94 0.87
C THR A 92 -10.87 -4.32 1.32
N ALA A 93 -11.04 -5.23 0.36
CA ALA A 93 -11.44 -6.61 0.61
C ALA A 93 -10.23 -7.53 0.69
N PHE A 94 -10.35 -8.59 1.48
CA PHE A 94 -9.35 -9.63 1.67
C PHE A 94 -10.03 -11.00 1.66
N LYS A 95 -9.37 -12.01 1.09
CA LYS A 95 -9.89 -13.39 1.07
C LYS A 95 -8.82 -14.41 1.38
N TRP A 96 -7.71 -14.00 1.94
CA TRP A 96 -6.67 -14.90 2.37
C TRP A 96 -6.56 -14.83 3.87
N LYS A 97 -6.16 -15.92 4.51
CA LYS A 97 -5.88 -15.92 5.94
C LYS A 97 -4.62 -16.69 6.24
N PRO A 98 -3.81 -16.24 7.21
CA PRO A 98 -2.65 -16.97 7.64
C PRO A 98 -3.06 -18.33 8.21
N ILE A 99 -2.22 -19.32 7.97
CA ILE A 99 -2.22 -20.63 8.61
C ILE A 99 -0.79 -20.92 9.07
N SER A 100 -0.63 -21.66 10.18
CA SER A 100 0.68 -22.03 10.75
C SER A 100 1.62 -20.83 10.95
N ASN A 101 1.37 -20.05 12.00
CA ASN A 101 2.18 -18.90 12.42
C ASN A 101 2.48 -17.90 11.29
N GLY A 102 1.54 -17.70 10.36
CA GLY A 102 1.68 -16.74 9.26
C GLY A 102 2.65 -17.14 8.15
N ILE A 103 3.18 -18.37 8.17
CA ILE A 103 4.11 -18.85 7.13
C ILE A 103 3.35 -19.19 5.86
N PHE A 104 2.20 -19.85 6.01
CA PHE A 104 1.38 -20.29 4.90
C PHE A 104 0.09 -19.47 4.89
N HIS A 105 -0.49 -19.27 3.71
CA HIS A 105 -1.75 -18.58 3.56
C HIS A 105 -2.68 -19.44 2.74
N ARG A 106 -3.96 -19.47 3.12
CA ARG A 106 -4.99 -20.14 2.34
C ARG A 106 -6.12 -19.17 2.01
N LYS A 107 -6.73 -19.40 0.86
CA LYS A 107 -7.97 -18.73 0.49
C LYS A 107 -9.05 -19.07 1.51
N SER A 108 -9.66 -18.06 2.08
CA SER A 108 -10.80 -18.14 2.98
C SER A 108 -12.09 -18.26 2.15
N GLU A 109 -13.09 -18.95 2.68
CA GLU A 109 -14.44 -18.96 2.10
C GLU A 109 -15.12 -17.61 2.32
N ASN A 110 -14.87 -16.99 3.47
CA ASN A 110 -15.38 -15.68 3.85
C ASN A 110 -14.44 -14.57 3.42
N ILE A 111 -15.02 -13.46 2.94
CA ILE A 111 -14.31 -12.22 2.63
C ILE A 111 -14.23 -11.39 3.92
N SER A 112 -13.03 -11.01 4.33
CA SER A 112 -12.81 -10.00 5.36
C SER A 112 -12.63 -8.63 4.71
N ILE A 113 -13.06 -7.58 5.41
CA ILE A 113 -13.09 -6.21 4.88
C ILE A 113 -12.37 -5.31 5.87
N LEU A 114 -11.51 -4.42 5.36
CA LEU A 114 -11.10 -3.24 6.10
C LEU A 114 -11.95 -2.07 5.60
N ARG A 115 -12.84 -1.54 6.44
CA ARG A 115 -13.57 -0.31 6.14
C ARG A 115 -12.71 0.86 6.57
N TYR A 116 -12.67 1.92 5.78
CA TYR A 116 -11.88 3.10 6.12
C TYR A 116 -12.50 3.91 7.25
N SER A 117 -13.82 3.80 7.45
CA SER A 117 -14.50 4.33 8.65
C SER A 117 -13.94 3.74 9.94
N ASP A 118 -13.49 2.49 9.92
CA ASP A 118 -12.97 1.79 11.11
C ASP A 118 -11.54 2.25 11.47
N LEU A 119 -10.98 3.19 10.70
CA LEU A 119 -9.69 3.83 10.94
C LEU A 119 -9.85 5.19 11.66
N LEU A 120 -11.07 5.54 12.03
CA LEU A 120 -11.41 6.75 12.78
C LEU A 120 -11.81 6.39 14.21
N GLU A 121 -11.41 7.23 15.15
CA GLU A 121 -11.89 7.25 16.54
C GLU A 121 -12.26 8.70 16.85
N ASP A 122 -13.50 8.93 17.29
CA ASP A 122 -14.07 10.27 17.50
C ASP A 122 -13.88 11.24 16.30
N ASP A 123 -14.14 10.72 15.09
CA ASP A 123 -13.96 11.42 13.79
C ASP A 123 -12.51 11.83 13.45
N GLU A 124 -11.54 11.38 14.23
CA GLU A 124 -10.11 11.62 14.00
C GLU A 124 -9.38 10.34 13.60
N ALA A 125 -8.37 10.48 12.73
CA ALA A 125 -7.61 9.33 12.25
C ALA A 125 -6.68 8.77 13.33
N ILE A 126 -6.82 7.47 13.63
CA ILE A 126 -5.97 6.79 14.63
C ILE A 126 -4.58 6.44 14.10
N PHE A 127 -4.31 6.69 12.82
CA PHE A 127 -3.06 6.37 12.16
C PHE A 127 -2.33 7.64 11.69
N PRO A 128 -0.98 7.60 11.60
CA PRO A 128 -0.20 8.72 11.10
C PRO A 128 -0.62 9.15 9.69
N LYS A 129 -0.68 10.46 9.47
CA LYS A 129 -0.99 11.06 8.17
C LYS A 129 0.06 10.70 7.10
N LYS A 130 -0.40 10.63 5.85
CA LYS A 130 0.33 10.22 4.66
C LYS A 130 0.41 11.38 3.68
N LEU A 131 1.56 11.51 3.01
CA LEU A 131 1.81 12.56 2.03
C LEU A 131 1.25 12.22 0.65
N PHE A 132 1.01 10.94 0.39
CA PHE A 132 0.45 10.47 -0.87
C PHE A 132 -0.31 9.16 -0.67
N ILE A 133 -1.44 9.05 -1.38
CA ILE A 133 -2.20 7.80 -1.46
C ILE A 133 -2.64 7.53 -2.91
N GLY A 134 -2.12 6.45 -3.48
CA GLY A 134 -2.57 5.91 -4.77
C GLY A 134 -3.35 4.61 -4.57
N GLN A 135 -4.63 4.60 -4.97
CA GLN A 135 -5.49 3.42 -4.84
C GLN A 135 -5.80 2.81 -6.22
N PHE A 136 -5.35 1.56 -6.41
CA PHE A 136 -5.50 0.78 -7.63
C PHE A 136 -6.29 -0.48 -7.33
N HIS A 137 -7.59 -0.29 -7.08
CA HIS A 137 -8.54 -1.38 -6.89
C HIS A 137 -9.82 -1.14 -7.68
N CYS A 138 -10.54 -2.21 -8.03
CA CYS A 138 -11.84 -2.08 -8.67
C CYS A 138 -12.82 -1.32 -7.77
N ASN A 139 -13.54 -0.32 -8.27
CA ASN A 139 -14.62 0.35 -7.53
C ASN A 139 -15.97 -0.25 -7.93
N HIS A 140 -16.39 -1.33 -7.27
CA HIS A 140 -17.75 -1.86 -7.45
C HIS A 140 -18.78 -0.92 -6.81
N ALA A 141 -19.43 -0.04 -7.58
CA ALA A 141 -20.42 0.91 -7.02
C ALA A 141 -21.65 0.23 -6.43
N SER A 142 -21.91 -1.05 -6.75
CA SER A 142 -22.97 -1.81 -6.10
C SER A 142 -22.67 -2.16 -4.64
N LYS A 143 -21.41 -2.01 -4.19
CA LYS A 143 -20.97 -2.24 -2.81
C LYS A 143 -20.61 -0.95 -2.06
N LYS A 144 -21.18 0.19 -2.47
CA LYS A 144 -20.98 1.46 -1.77
C LYS A 144 -21.30 1.28 -0.29
N ASP A 145 -20.28 1.46 0.54
CA ASP A 145 -20.50 1.78 1.94
C ASP A 145 -21.32 3.08 1.98
N SER A 146 -22.34 3.12 2.84
CA SER A 146 -23.16 4.32 3.04
C SER A 146 -22.34 5.50 3.56
N SER A 147 -21.23 5.24 4.25
CA SER A 147 -20.34 6.27 4.77
C SER A 147 -19.61 7.05 3.66
N ARG A 148 -19.30 6.38 2.53
CA ARG A 148 -18.48 6.90 1.42
C ARG A 148 -17.10 7.46 1.82
N ILE A 149 -16.63 7.21 3.04
CA ILE A 149 -15.35 7.71 3.54
C ILE A 149 -14.20 7.04 2.78
N THR A 150 -13.38 7.84 2.13
CA THR A 150 -12.21 7.40 1.36
C THR A 150 -10.96 7.35 2.22
N LEU A 151 -9.97 6.56 1.82
CA LEU A 151 -8.71 6.49 2.57
C LEU A 151 -7.94 7.84 2.56
N PRO A 152 -7.93 8.63 1.46
CA PRO A 152 -7.43 10.00 1.49
C PRO A 152 -8.09 10.88 2.55
N GLU A 153 -9.41 10.86 2.69
CA GLU A 153 -10.11 11.67 3.70
C GLU A 153 -9.70 11.29 5.14
N VAL A 154 -9.41 10.00 5.37
CA VAL A 154 -8.93 9.53 6.68
C VAL A 154 -7.46 9.94 6.90
N LEU A 155 -6.59 9.62 5.94
CA LEU A 155 -5.14 9.57 6.20
C LEU A 155 -4.34 10.73 5.60
N MET A 156 -4.94 11.63 4.83
CA MET A 156 -4.24 12.81 4.32
C MET A 156 -4.65 14.06 5.09
N ASP A 157 -3.86 15.12 4.95
CA ASP A 157 -4.19 16.41 5.54
C ASP A 157 -5.29 17.09 4.73
N LYS A 158 -6.11 17.93 5.39
CA LYS A 158 -7.28 18.59 4.76
C LYS A 158 -6.88 19.52 3.61
N ASP A 159 -5.64 20.02 3.61
CA ASP A 159 -5.09 20.93 2.60
C ASP A 159 -4.28 20.22 1.50
N THR A 160 -4.37 18.89 1.42
CA THR A 160 -3.66 18.08 0.44
C THR A 160 -4.06 18.45 -0.99
N ASP A 161 -3.06 18.63 -1.87
CA ASP A 161 -3.28 18.90 -3.30
C ASP A 161 -3.98 17.69 -3.96
N PRO A 162 -5.04 17.89 -4.78
CA PRO A 162 -5.63 16.84 -5.61
C PRO A 162 -4.63 16.00 -6.44
N GLY A 163 -3.45 16.52 -6.75
CA GLY A 163 -2.36 15.77 -7.38
C GLY A 163 -1.68 14.72 -6.50
N GLN A 164 -1.86 14.80 -5.18
CA GLN A 164 -1.26 13.92 -4.16
C GLN A 164 -2.16 12.74 -3.78
N TYR A 165 -3.35 12.63 -4.36
CA TYR A 165 -4.15 11.41 -4.26
C TYR A 165 -4.73 11.00 -5.61
N PHE A 166 -4.94 9.70 -5.79
CA PHE A 166 -5.56 9.17 -6.98
C PHE A 166 -6.47 7.99 -6.63
N VAL A 167 -7.74 8.15 -6.99
CA VAL A 167 -8.76 7.10 -6.93
C VAL A 167 -9.30 6.92 -8.34
N SER A 168 -9.15 5.72 -8.91
CA SER A 168 -9.72 5.42 -10.22
C SER A 168 -11.11 4.80 -10.06
N ASP A 169 -12.15 5.51 -10.52
CA ASP A 169 -13.51 4.98 -10.60
C ASP A 169 -13.76 4.12 -11.85
N PHE A 170 -12.75 3.91 -12.68
CA PHE A 170 -12.95 3.24 -13.96
C PHE A 170 -13.14 1.73 -13.80
N TYR A 171 -14.33 1.28 -14.19
CA TYR A 171 -14.79 -0.11 -14.26
C TYR A 171 -14.05 -1.00 -15.27
N ASN A 172 -13.17 -0.44 -16.09
CA ASN A 172 -12.53 -1.17 -17.18
C ASN A 172 -11.11 -1.60 -16.82
N TYR A 173 -11.01 -2.91 -16.60
CA TYR A 173 -9.89 -3.75 -16.16
C TYR A 173 -8.56 -3.68 -16.97
N HIS A 174 -8.27 -2.59 -17.70
CA HIS A 174 -7.11 -2.55 -18.61
C HIS A 174 -6.24 -1.28 -18.55
N LEU A 175 -6.41 -0.40 -17.56
CA LEU A 175 -5.39 0.63 -17.31
C LEU A 175 -4.25 0.00 -16.50
N SER A 176 -3.11 -0.26 -17.15
CA SER A 176 -1.94 -0.74 -16.45
C SER A 176 -1.57 0.25 -15.33
N ILE A 177 -1.23 -0.27 -14.15
CA ILE A 177 -0.77 0.52 -12.99
C ILE A 177 0.29 1.53 -13.43
N TRP A 178 1.16 1.12 -14.34
CA TRP A 178 2.20 1.95 -14.93
C TRP A 178 1.69 3.25 -15.58
N PHE A 179 0.60 3.21 -16.35
CA PHE A 179 0.08 4.41 -17.01
C PHE A 179 -0.53 5.41 -16.03
N SER A 180 -1.30 4.92 -15.06
CA SER A 180 -1.89 5.75 -14.01
C SER A 180 -0.82 6.36 -13.09
N THR A 181 0.21 5.59 -12.76
CA THR A 181 1.31 6.01 -11.86
C THR A 181 2.26 7.00 -12.52
N ARG A 182 2.48 6.96 -13.84
CA ARG A 182 3.46 7.85 -14.52
C ARG A 182 3.12 9.34 -14.36
N LYS A 183 1.84 9.71 -14.31
CA LYS A 183 1.41 11.10 -14.07
C LYS A 183 1.62 11.49 -12.60
N LEU A 184 1.24 10.61 -11.67
CA LEU A 184 1.34 10.84 -10.23
C LEU A 184 2.80 10.95 -9.77
N VAL A 185 3.68 10.08 -10.30
CA VAL A 185 5.10 10.08 -9.98
C VAL A 185 5.81 11.36 -10.42
N LYS A 186 5.32 12.06 -11.45
CA LYS A 186 5.92 13.33 -11.90
C LYS A 186 5.65 14.49 -10.95
N ASN A 187 4.54 14.44 -10.21
CA ASN A 187 4.10 15.52 -9.34
C ASN A 187 4.53 15.34 -7.88
N LEU A 188 5.09 14.17 -7.55
CA LEU A 188 5.61 13.88 -6.22
C LEU A 188 7.09 14.24 -6.15
N GLU A 189 7.41 15.31 -5.41
CA GLU A 189 8.77 15.56 -4.97
C GLU A 189 9.17 14.50 -3.93
N ARG A 190 10.23 13.74 -4.23
CA ARG A 190 10.79 12.72 -3.36
C ARG A 190 12.26 13.01 -3.13
N THR A 191 12.72 12.79 -1.91
CA THR A 191 14.15 12.70 -1.62
C THR A 191 14.65 11.31 -2.04
N PRO A 192 15.58 11.19 -3.00
CA PRO A 192 16.22 9.92 -3.31
C PRO A 192 16.94 9.36 -2.08
N PHE A 193 17.05 8.03 -1.99
CA PHE A 193 17.92 7.43 -0.99
C PHE A 193 19.36 7.40 -1.52
N ASP A 194 20.31 7.87 -0.70
CA ASP A 194 21.73 7.66 -0.96
C ASP A 194 22.04 6.17 -0.75
N ALA A 195 21.92 5.40 -1.82
CA ALA A 195 22.56 4.10 -1.89
C ALA A 195 24.08 4.38 -1.87
N GLY A 196 24.67 4.36 -0.67
CA GLY A 196 26.10 4.60 -0.48
C GLY A 196 26.91 3.87 -1.54
N GLU A 197 27.91 4.55 -2.10
CA GLU A 197 28.70 4.13 -3.27
C GLU A 197 28.82 2.60 -3.36
N THR A 198 27.99 1.97 -4.20
CA THR A 198 28.27 0.61 -4.66
C THR A 198 29.55 0.71 -5.47
N SER A 199 30.66 0.46 -4.77
CA SER A 199 32.00 0.35 -5.31
C SER A 199 31.94 -0.42 -6.62
N LYS A 200 32.29 0.29 -7.70
CA LYS A 200 32.58 -0.30 -9.00
C LYS A 200 33.87 -1.13 -8.85
N ASN A 201 33.78 -2.32 -8.29
CA ASN A 201 34.80 -3.34 -8.51
C ASN A 201 34.49 -3.98 -9.87
N LYS A 202 34.95 -3.30 -10.92
CA LYS A 202 35.31 -3.97 -12.18
C LYS A 202 36.63 -4.70 -11.91
N ASN A 203 36.59 -6.03 -11.88
CA ASN A 203 37.73 -6.84 -12.29
C ASN A 203 37.47 -7.31 -13.72
#